data_AF-A0A941YI29-F1
#
_entry.id   AF-A0A941YI29-F1
#
_cell.length_a   1.000
_cell.length_b   1.000
_cell.length_c   1.000
_cell.angle_alpha   90.00
_cell.angle_beta   90.00
_cell.angle_gamma   90.00
#
_symmetry.space_group_name_H-M   'P 1'
#
loop_
_entity.id
_entity.type
_entity.pdbx_description
1 polymer ?
#
loop_
_entity_poly.entity_id
_entity_poly.type
_entity_poly.pdbx_seq_one_letter_code
_entity_poly.pdbx_strand_id
1 'polypeptide(L)' 'MEILKDRLELTEDEAFALLTLAMTSGIALDQVGERAVRKLAEHCKDHTRKSCNHKIEDREFCEAG' A
#
# COMPACT_ATOMS: atom_id res chain seq x y z
N MET A 1 6.78 -27.76 -3.48
CA MET A 1 6.60 -27.09 -2.17
C MET A 1 6.38 -25.63 -2.50
N GLU A 2 5.12 -25.25 -2.65
CA GLU A 2 4.73 -23.93 -3.13
C GLU A 2 4.99 -22.92 -2.02
N ILE A 3 5.92 -22.00 -2.28
CA ILE A 3 6.08 -20.80 -1.46
C ILE A 3 4.89 -19.92 -1.83
N LEU A 4 3.75 -20.12 -1.16
CA LEU A 4 2.79 -19.03 -1.01
C LEU A 4 3.55 -17.96 -0.24
N LYS A 5 4.22 -17.07 -0.97
CA LYS A 5 4.86 -15.88 -0.41
C LYS A 5 3.74 -15.14 0.32
N ASP A 6 3.74 -15.20 1.65
CA ASP A 6 2.91 -14.37 2.52
C ASP A 6 2.89 -12.95 1.95
N ARG A 7 1.80 -12.61 1.29
CA ARG A 7 1.62 -11.26 0.74
C ARG A 7 1.47 -10.38 1.96
N LEU A 8 2.19 -9.27 2.00
CA LEU A 8 2.09 -8.33 3.10
C LEU A 8 0.65 -7.77 3.14
N GLU A 9 -0.11 -8.15 4.16
CA GLU A 9 -1.43 -7.60 4.46
C GLU A 9 -1.27 -6.51 5.51
N LEU A 10 -1.66 -5.29 5.17
CA LEU A 10 -1.64 -4.15 6.08
C LEU A 10 -3.06 -3.69 6.37
N THR A 11 -3.34 -3.42 7.63
CA THR A 11 -4.54 -2.68 8.05
C THR A 11 -4.43 -1.20 7.67
N GLU A 12 -5.56 -0.48 7.68
CA GLU A 12 -5.58 0.97 7.46
C GLU A 12 -4.63 1.69 8.42
N ASP A 13 -4.72 1.40 9.72
CA ASP A 13 -3.86 1.99 10.76
C ASP A 13 -2.38 1.72 10.52
N GLU A 14 -1.98 0.49 10.18
CA GLU A 14 -0.58 0.16 9.92
C GLU A 14 -0.04 0.91 8.69
N ALA A 15 -0.84 1.05 7.64
CA ALA A 15 -0.44 1.80 6.45
C ALA A 15 -0.29 3.31 6.73
N PHE A 16 -1.18 3.90 7.54
CA PHE A 16 -1.05 5.29 7.97
C PHE A 16 0.11 5.51 8.94
N ALA A 17 0.40 4.54 9.82
CA ALA A 17 1.57 4.59 10.68
C ALA A 17 2.87 4.58 9.86
N LEU A 18 2.97 3.74 8.82
CA LEU A 18 4.10 3.71 7.90
C LEU A 18 4.24 5.03 7.13
N LEU A 19 3.14 5.59 6.64
CA LEU A 19 3.15 6.90 5.99
C LEU A 19 3.65 7.99 6.93
N THR A 20 3.15 8.03 8.16
CA THR A 20 3.55 9.02 9.16
C THR A 20 5.03 8.87 9.49
N LEU A 21 5.50 7.64 9.72
CA LEU A 21 6.91 7.37 9.98
C LEU A 21 7.79 7.83 8.82
N ALA A 22 7.40 7.54 7.59
CA ALA A 22 8.16 7.91 6.40
C ALA A 22 8.24 9.44 6.22
N MET A 23 7.13 10.15 6.44
CA MET A 23 7.05 11.62 6.33
C MET A 23 7.71 12.37 7.49
N THR A 24 7.81 11.74 8.66
CA THR A 24 8.44 12.34 9.86
C THR A 24 9.88 11.88 10.06
N SER A 25 10.37 10.96 9.24
CA SER A 25 11.75 10.50 9.33
C SER A 25 12.71 11.65 9.03
N GLY A 26 13.86 11.68 9.71
CA GLY A 26 14.92 12.65 9.42
C GLY A 26 15.59 12.46 8.05
N ILE A 27 15.11 11.48 7.26
CA ILE A 27 15.61 11.14 5.94
C ILE A 27 14.56 11.62 4.93
N ALA A 28 14.96 12.55 4.07
CA ALA A 28 14.08 12.99 2.99
C ALA A 28 13.84 11.83 2.02
N LEU A 29 12.56 11.51 1.80
CA LEU A 29 12.16 10.61 0.73
C LEU A 29 12.34 11.31 -0.61
N ASP A 30 12.79 10.56 -1.62
CA ASP A 30 12.68 11.04 -3.00
C ASP A 30 11.21 11.13 -3.42
N GLN A 31 10.92 11.94 -4.43
CA GLN A 31 9.55 12.16 -4.94
C GLN A 31 8.82 10.85 -5.27
N VAL A 32 9.54 9.84 -5.78
CA VAL A 32 8.96 8.52 -6.07
C VAL A 32 8.58 7.79 -4.77
N GLY A 33 9.45 7.85 -3.76
CA GLY A 33 9.22 7.26 -2.46
C GLY A 33 7.99 7.87 -1.78
N GLU A 34 7.90 9.20 -1.73
CA GLU A 34 6.75 9.90 -1.15
C GLU A 34 5.42 9.50 -1.80
N ARG A 35 5.39 9.42 -3.13
CA ARG A 35 4.21 9.00 -3.89
C ARG A 35 3.83 7.55 -3.60
N ALA A 36 4.81 6.67 -3.49
CA ALA A 36 4.58 5.26 -3.19
C ALA A 36 3.92 5.07 -1.81
N VAL A 37 4.45 5.72 -0.76
CA VAL A 37 3.90 5.56 0.59
C VAL A 37 2.52 6.18 0.73
N ARG A 38 2.25 7.34 0.08
CA ARG A 38 0.90 7.92 0.04
C ARG A 38 -0.10 7.01 -0.65
N LYS A 39 0.25 6.50 -1.84
CA LYS A 39 -0.61 5.61 -2.62
C LYS A 39 -0.87 4.28 -1.89
N LEU A 40 0.08 3.80 -1.09
CA LEU A 40 -0.09 2.63 -0.23
C LEU A 40 -1.14 2.89 0.87
N ALA A 41 -1.01 3.98 1.61
CA ALA A 41 -1.98 4.35 2.66
C ALA A 41 -3.39 4.58 2.09
N GLU A 42 -3.49 5.25 0.96
CA GLU A 42 -4.77 5.44 0.25
C GLU A 42 -5.36 4.11 -0.22
N HIS A 43 -4.53 3.20 -0.73
CA HIS A 43 -4.99 1.88 -1.15
C HIS A 43 -5.57 1.07 0.02
N CYS A 44 -4.91 1.07 1.18
CA CYS A 44 -5.39 0.39 2.38
C CYS A 44 -6.72 0.99 2.90
N LYS A 45 -6.89 2.31 2.80
CA LYS A 45 -8.14 2.99 3.12
C LYS A 45 -9.31 2.56 2.21
N ASP A 46 -9.08 2.50 0.89
CA ASP A 46 -10.11 2.05 -0.06
C ASP A 46 -10.39 0.55 0.01
N HIS A 47 -9.37 -0.27 0.29
CA HIS A 47 -9.51 -1.72 0.41
C HIS A 47 -10.39 -2.10 1.61
N THR A 48 -10.26 -1.38 2.73
CA THR A 48 -11.11 -1.58 3.91
C THR A 48 -12.58 -1.22 3.65
N ARG A 49 -12.83 -0.22 2.78
CA ARG A 49 -14.18 0.18 2.37
C ARG A 49 -14.81 -0.73 1.30
N LYS A 50 -14.01 -1.40 0.48
CA LYS A 50 -14.48 -2.34 -0.54
C LYS A 50 -14.58 -3.78 -0.04
N SER A 51 -13.90 -4.14 1.05
CA SER A 51 -13.93 -5.48 1.61
C SER A 51 -15.29 -5.91 2.18
N CYS A 52 -16.25 -5.00 2.36
CA CYS A 52 -17.63 -5.38 2.73
C CYS A 52 -18.51 -5.72 1.52
N ASN A 53 -18.03 -5.54 0.27
CA ASN A 53 -18.70 -6.03 -0.93
C ASN A 53 -17.70 -6.08 -2.10
N HIS A 54 -17.34 -7.30 -2.51
CA HIS A 54 -16.86 -7.69 -3.85
C HIS A 54 -15.46 -8.32 -3.92
N LYS A 55 -15.39 -9.32 -4.81
CA LYS A 55 -14.33 -10.29 -5.02
C LYS A 55 -13.03 -9.63 -5.49
N ILE A 56 -11.94 -10.26 -5.10
CA ILE A 56 -10.58 -10.04 -5.59
C ILE A 56 -10.61 -10.13 -7.13
N GLU A 57 -10.49 -9.00 -7.81
CA GLU A 57 -10.15 -8.96 -9.23
C GLU A 57 -8.75 -8.40 -9.39
N ASP A 58 -7.98 -9.17 -10.17
CA ASP A 58 -6.54 -9.12 -10.40
C ASP A 58 -6.10 -7.74 -10.90
N ARG A 59 -5.24 -7.08 -10.14
CA ARG A 59 -4.74 -5.74 -10.46
C ARG A 59 -3.52 -5.86 -11.37
N GLU A 60 -3.77 -5.93 -12.68
CA GLU A 60 -2.72 -5.76 -13.70
C GLU A 60 -2.07 -4.38 -13.55
N PHE A 61 -0.77 -4.37 -13.24
CA PHE A 61 0.06 -3.17 -13.32
C PHE A 61 0.54 -3.02 -14.77
N CYS A 62 -0.09 -2.14 -15.55
CA CYS A 62 0.54 -1.67 -16.78
C CYS A 62 1.68 -0.72 -16.44
N GLU A 63 2.89 -1.20 -16.67
CA GLU A 63 4.12 -0.43 -16.87
C GLU A 63 3.89 0.58 -18.02
N ALA A 64 4.19 1.86 -17.79
CA ALA A 64 4.29 2.86 -18.84
C ALA A 64 5.63 3.59 -18.68
N GLY A 65 6.51 3.34 -19.64
CA GLY A 65 7.82 4.00 -19.81
C GLY A 65 7.73 5.37 -20.46
#